data_AF-A0AA85J9I8-F1
#
_entry.id   AF-A0AA85J9I8-F1
#
_cell.length_a   1.000
_cell.length_b   1.000
_cell.length_c   1.000
_cell.angle_alpha   90.00
_cell.angle_beta   90.00
_cell.angle_gamma   90.00
#
_symmetry.space_group_name_H-M   'P 1'
#
loop_
_entity.id
_entity.type
_entity.pdbx_description
1 polymer ?
#
loop_
_entity_poly.entity_id
_entity_poly.type
_entity_poly.pdbx_seq_one_letter_code
_entity_poly.pdbx_strand_id
1 'polypeptide(L)'
;MQRGRKSLVAKSKLSYCCEWKDCSSSFDDKNSLKRHQLQHFEVLCEQVSQCTCHPICGICDSPINVSDPDEIERHSYFHSWVNHLKVVGKHSSSINDWPSCMCDSKSCNSIPELPTKFECGWEYCDFKTNDVSIFIDHVSKHSEEYNDSRYPKGVGLKCLWEDCTYVARRLKNLTGHLDTHTQNKRAACPTCGLLVVNFRKLEDHLKRQQVHLLRKNANVNIHHSVKPVKCNRCQRLFSTQRLLATHMKRHINTMKCPYCDMTALGKS
;
A
#
# COMPACT_ATOMS: atom_id res chain seq x y z
N MET A 1 14.79 -17.22 -16.87
CA MET A 1 14.16 -16.31 -15.89
C MET A 1 12.75 -16.80 -15.63
N GLN A 2 12.44 -17.31 -14.43
CA GLN A 2 11.11 -17.82 -14.09
C GLN A 2 10.05 -16.73 -14.32
N ARG A 3 9.01 -17.05 -15.10
CA ARG A 3 7.85 -16.18 -15.38
C ARG A 3 7.33 -15.59 -14.07
N GLY A 4 7.09 -14.28 -14.07
CA GLY A 4 6.78 -13.51 -12.88
C GLY A 4 5.51 -14.00 -12.18
N ARG A 5 5.65 -14.43 -10.93
CA ARG A 5 4.60 -14.90 -9.99
C ARG A 5 3.45 -13.90 -9.73
N LYS A 6 3.42 -12.76 -10.42
CA LYS A 6 2.33 -11.75 -10.39
C LYS A 6 1.03 -12.26 -11.00
N SER A 7 1.06 -13.21 -11.93
CA SER A 7 -0.14 -13.74 -12.60
C SER A 7 -0.96 -14.72 -11.75
N LEU A 8 -0.46 -15.14 -10.59
CA LEU A 8 -1.15 -16.11 -9.72
C LEU A 8 -2.19 -15.45 -8.82
N VAL A 9 -1.96 -14.21 -8.36
CA VAL A 9 -2.90 -13.47 -7.50
C VAL A 9 -4.21 -13.13 -8.23
N ALA A 10 -4.17 -12.94 -9.56
CA ALA A 10 -5.33 -12.56 -10.36
C ALA A 10 -6.34 -13.70 -10.61
N LYS A 11 -6.03 -14.95 -10.25
CA LYS A 11 -6.87 -16.14 -10.53
C LYS A 11 -7.38 -16.84 -9.26
N SER A 12 -7.06 -16.31 -8.08
CA SER A 12 -7.35 -16.97 -6.81
C SER A 12 -8.69 -16.50 -6.24
N LYS A 13 -9.47 -17.44 -5.68
CA LYS A 13 -10.64 -17.11 -4.86
C LYS A 13 -10.15 -16.50 -3.55
N LEU A 14 -10.39 -15.22 -3.36
CA LEU A 14 -10.08 -14.51 -2.11
C LEU A 14 -11.30 -14.60 -1.17
N SER A 15 -11.04 -14.60 0.13
CA SER A 15 -12.06 -14.56 1.17
C SER A 15 -11.76 -13.40 2.10
N TYR A 16 -12.82 -12.68 2.46
CA TYR A 16 -12.79 -11.43 3.21
C TYR A 16 -13.56 -11.64 4.51
N CYS A 17 -12.95 -11.30 5.64
CA CYS A 17 -13.61 -11.31 6.94
C CYS A 17 -13.87 -9.88 7.38
N CYS A 18 -15.04 -9.63 7.98
CA CYS A 18 -15.29 -8.37 8.65
C CYS A 18 -14.35 -8.23 9.86
N GLU A 19 -13.83 -7.03 10.08
CA GLU A 19 -12.92 -6.70 11.19
C GLU A 19 -13.59 -5.81 12.24
N TRP A 20 -14.91 -5.65 12.14
CA TRP A 20 -15.70 -4.96 13.16
C TRP A 20 -15.72 -5.82 14.43
N LYS A 21 -15.55 -5.19 15.60
CA LYS A 21 -15.62 -5.87 16.90
C LYS A 21 -16.93 -6.66 17.02
N ASP A 22 -16.82 -7.93 17.41
CA ASP A 22 -17.94 -8.87 17.56
C ASP A 22 -18.66 -9.28 16.26
N CYS A 23 -18.11 -8.95 15.08
CA CYS A 23 -18.62 -9.44 13.81
C CYS A 23 -17.81 -10.64 13.29
N SER A 24 -18.50 -11.75 12.95
CA SER A 24 -17.88 -12.97 12.40
C SER A 24 -18.24 -13.23 10.92
N SER A 25 -18.83 -12.25 10.24
CA SER A 25 -19.26 -12.39 8.85
C SER A 25 -18.06 -12.51 7.89
N SER A 26 -18.23 -13.33 6.86
CA SER A 26 -17.24 -13.52 5.80
C SER A 26 -17.89 -13.51 4.42
N PHE A 27 -17.10 -13.10 3.42
CA PHE A 27 -17.54 -12.85 2.05
C PHE A 27 -16.51 -13.38 1.06
N ASP A 28 -16.93 -13.71 -0.15
CA ASP A 28 -16.05 -14.15 -1.25
C ASP A 28 -15.73 -13.02 -2.24
N ASP A 29 -16.38 -11.86 -2.10
CA ASP A 29 -16.12 -10.67 -2.88
C ASP A 29 -16.01 -9.39 -2.01
N LYS A 30 -15.25 -8.42 -2.52
CA LYS A 30 -14.96 -7.16 -1.82
C LYS A 30 -16.17 -6.22 -1.72
N ASN A 31 -17.12 -6.29 -2.65
CA ASN A 31 -18.28 -5.39 -2.69
C ASN A 31 -19.30 -5.81 -1.63
N SER A 32 -19.49 -7.12 -1.41
CA SER A 32 -20.32 -7.64 -0.33
C SER A 32 -19.77 -7.25 1.04
N LEU A 33 -18.46 -7.36 1.27
CA LEU A 33 -17.82 -6.84 2.49
C LEU A 33 -18.08 -5.33 2.64
N LYS A 34 -17.86 -4.55 1.59
CA LYS A 34 -18.04 -3.09 1.60
C LYS A 34 -19.46 -2.68 2.02
N ARG A 35 -20.47 -3.29 1.40
CA ARG A 35 -21.88 -3.06 1.74
C ARG A 35 -22.19 -3.48 3.17
N HIS A 36 -21.66 -4.62 3.63
CA HIS A 36 -21.85 -5.06 5.00
C HIS A 36 -21.19 -4.13 6.03
N GLN A 37 -20.00 -3.59 5.74
CA GLN A 37 -19.36 -2.63 6.63
C GLN A 37 -20.17 -1.34 6.78
N LEU A 38 -20.82 -0.85 5.72
CA LEU A 38 -21.76 0.28 5.82
C LEU A 38 -22.94 -0.01 6.75
N GLN A 39 -23.49 -1.23 6.74
CA GLN A 39 -24.60 -1.59 7.63
C GLN A 39 -24.24 -1.45 9.12
N HIS A 40 -22.99 -1.69 9.49
CA HIS A 40 -22.54 -1.43 10.86
C HIS A 40 -22.59 0.05 11.23
N PHE A 41 -22.27 0.95 10.29
CA PHE A 41 -22.38 2.39 10.52
C PHE A 41 -23.83 2.87 10.52
N GLU A 42 -24.70 2.30 9.69
CA GLU A 42 -26.15 2.57 9.72
C GLU A 42 -26.73 2.27 11.10
N VAL A 43 -26.46 1.08 11.63
CA VAL A 43 -26.87 0.69 13.00
C VAL A 43 -26.28 1.62 14.05
N LEU A 44 -25.01 2.04 13.90
CA LEU A 44 -24.38 2.99 14.82
C LEU A 44 -25.10 4.35 14.82
N CYS A 45 -25.55 4.85 13.66
CA CYS A 45 -26.31 6.10 13.54
C CYS A 45 -27.69 5.99 14.20
N GLU A 46 -28.36 4.85 14.07
CA GLU A 46 -29.64 4.58 14.74
C GLU A 46 -29.49 4.55 16.27
N GLN A 47 -28.41 3.97 16.79
CA GLN A 47 -28.14 3.89 18.23
C GLN A 47 -27.88 5.27 18.85
N VAL A 48 -27.13 6.15 18.19
CA VAL A 48 -26.88 7.51 18.67
C VAL A 48 -28.16 8.35 18.71
N SER A 49 -29.12 8.06 17.84
CA SER A 49 -30.45 8.70 17.92
C SER A 49 -31.21 8.34 19.21
N GLN A 50 -30.76 7.30 19.94
CA GLN A 50 -31.38 6.76 21.15
C GLN A 50 -30.51 6.95 22.41
N CYS A 51 -29.22 7.28 22.29
CA CYS A 51 -28.29 7.53 23.41
C CYS A 51 -27.34 8.72 23.20
N THR A 52 -26.88 9.36 24.28
CA THR A 52 -25.80 10.37 24.29
C THR A 52 -24.40 9.74 24.27
N CYS A 53 -24.26 8.66 23.51
CA CYS A 53 -23.03 7.92 23.31
C CYS A 53 -22.21 8.60 22.19
N HIS A 54 -20.88 8.68 22.34
CA HIS A 54 -20.02 9.17 21.27
C HIS A 54 -19.76 8.01 20.29
N PRO A 55 -20.28 8.05 19.06
CA PRO A 55 -20.11 6.97 18.10
C PRO A 55 -18.64 6.80 17.71
N ILE A 56 -18.15 5.56 17.79
CA ILE A 56 -16.80 5.18 17.40
C ILE A 56 -16.86 4.05 16.36
N CYS A 57 -15.88 4.02 15.47
CA CYS A 57 -15.72 2.94 14.52
C CYS A 57 -15.38 1.63 15.24
N GLY A 58 -16.14 0.56 15.02
CA GLY A 58 -15.85 -0.75 15.59
C GLY A 58 -14.61 -1.46 15.02
N ILE A 59 -13.91 -0.88 14.02
CA ILE A 59 -12.70 -1.44 13.41
C ILE A 59 -11.43 -0.74 13.93
N CYS A 60 -11.46 0.58 14.11
CA CYS A 60 -10.29 1.40 14.43
C CYS A 60 -10.45 2.33 15.65
N ASP A 61 -11.60 2.29 16.32
CA ASP A 61 -11.91 3.10 17.51
C ASP A 61 -11.85 4.62 17.29
N SER A 62 -11.81 5.08 16.04
CA SER A 62 -11.85 6.50 15.72
C SER A 62 -13.27 7.04 15.91
N PRO A 63 -13.42 8.28 16.42
CA PRO A 63 -14.72 8.96 16.48
C PRO A 63 -15.34 9.08 15.08
N ILE A 64 -16.66 8.97 15.01
CA ILE A 64 -17.41 9.09 13.76
C ILE A 64 -18.37 10.27 13.86
N ASN A 65 -18.34 11.16 12.88
CA ASN A 65 -19.38 12.18 12.77
C ASN A 65 -20.63 11.60 12.12
N VAL A 66 -21.61 11.19 12.94
CA VAL A 66 -22.88 10.62 12.44
C VAL A 66 -23.75 11.62 11.67
N SER A 67 -23.44 12.92 11.74
CA SER A 67 -24.16 13.96 10.99
C SER A 67 -23.62 14.18 9.57
N ASP A 68 -22.50 13.56 9.20
CA ASP A 68 -21.90 13.65 7.86
C ASP A 68 -21.88 12.27 7.19
N PRO A 69 -22.90 11.93 6.36
CA PRO A 69 -22.94 10.67 5.63
C PRO A 69 -21.76 10.47 4.68
N ASP A 70 -21.23 11.55 4.08
CA ASP A 70 -20.09 11.47 3.17
C ASP A 70 -18.81 11.07 3.95
N GLU A 71 -18.63 11.57 5.17
CA GLU A 71 -17.53 11.16 6.06
C GLU A 71 -17.62 9.67 6.41
N ILE A 72 -18.80 9.20 6.80
CA ILE A 72 -19.06 7.79 7.13
C ILE A 72 -18.73 6.89 5.93
N GLU A 73 -19.21 7.25 4.74
CA GLU A 73 -18.92 6.52 3.51
C GLU A 73 -17.41 6.45 3.25
N ARG A 74 -16.71 7.58 3.26
CA ARG A 74 -15.25 7.61 3.05
C ARG A 74 -14.52 6.73 4.04
N HIS A 75 -14.87 6.86 5.32
CA HIS A 75 -14.26 6.09 6.40
C HIS A 75 -14.49 4.59 6.21
N SER A 76 -15.73 4.17 5.96
CA SER A 76 -16.11 2.78 5.74
C SER A 76 -15.41 2.19 4.50
N TYR A 77 -15.46 2.89 3.37
CA TYR A 77 -14.85 2.44 2.11
C TYR A 77 -13.32 2.32 2.22
N PHE A 78 -12.67 3.18 3.00
CA PHE A 78 -11.24 3.06 3.26
C PHE A 78 -10.92 1.77 4.03
N HIS A 79 -11.73 1.40 5.03
CA HIS A 79 -11.58 0.10 5.71
C HIS A 79 -11.76 -1.08 4.76
N SER A 80 -12.77 -1.05 3.90
CA SER A 80 -12.98 -2.11 2.90
C SER A 80 -11.77 -2.25 1.98
N TRP A 81 -11.20 -1.13 1.53
CA TRP A 81 -10.01 -1.10 0.70
C TRP A 81 -8.78 -1.66 1.43
N VAL A 82 -8.51 -1.22 2.67
CA VAL A 82 -7.39 -1.74 3.48
C VAL A 82 -7.55 -3.24 3.75
N ASN A 83 -8.76 -3.71 4.07
CA ASN A 83 -9.06 -5.13 4.25
C ASN A 83 -8.72 -5.92 2.98
N HIS A 84 -9.15 -5.45 1.81
CA HIS A 84 -8.79 -6.07 0.54
C HIS A 84 -7.27 -6.16 0.34
N LEU A 85 -6.53 -5.09 0.64
CA LEU A 85 -5.07 -5.09 0.55
C LEU A 85 -4.41 -6.07 1.53
N LYS A 86 -4.96 -6.24 2.74
CA LYS A 86 -4.48 -7.21 3.73
C LYS A 86 -4.72 -8.65 3.27
N VAL A 87 -5.89 -8.94 2.69
CA VAL A 87 -6.21 -10.25 2.09
C VAL A 87 -5.24 -10.56 0.94
N VAL A 88 -5.00 -9.60 0.05
CA VAL A 88 -4.01 -9.72 -1.03
C VAL A 88 -2.59 -9.97 -0.49
N GLY A 89 -2.21 -9.27 0.58
CA GLY A 89 -0.92 -9.45 1.24
C GLY A 89 -0.76 -10.80 1.93
N LYS A 90 -1.78 -11.27 2.66
CA LYS A 90 -1.83 -12.61 3.29
C LYS A 90 -1.69 -13.70 2.24
N HIS A 91 -2.48 -13.61 1.18
CA HIS A 91 -2.44 -14.58 0.08
C HIS A 91 -1.08 -14.60 -0.62
N SER A 92 -0.52 -13.43 -0.92
CA SER A 92 0.81 -13.32 -1.54
C SER A 92 1.92 -13.89 -0.66
N SER A 93 1.82 -13.68 0.65
CA SER A 93 2.77 -14.22 1.63
C SER A 93 2.70 -15.74 1.67
N SER A 94 1.49 -16.32 1.63
CA SER A 94 1.29 -17.77 1.58
C SER A 94 1.84 -18.40 0.30
N ILE A 95 1.52 -17.85 -0.89
CA ILE A 95 2.01 -18.38 -2.17
C ILE A 95 3.54 -18.39 -2.26
N ASN A 96 4.18 -17.37 -1.71
CA ASN A 96 5.63 -17.20 -1.84
C ASN A 96 6.43 -17.70 -0.63
N ASP A 97 5.74 -18.28 0.36
CA ASP A 97 6.33 -18.77 1.61
C ASP A 97 7.21 -17.72 2.29
N TRP A 98 6.62 -16.54 2.50
CA TRP A 98 7.26 -15.42 3.18
C TRP A 98 7.07 -15.53 4.70
N PRO A 99 8.07 -15.06 5.49
CA PRO A 99 7.94 -15.05 6.94
C PRO A 99 6.77 -14.19 7.40
N SER A 100 6.19 -14.56 8.54
CA SER A 100 5.22 -13.72 9.24
C SER A 100 5.84 -12.42 9.74
N CYS A 101 5.01 -11.39 9.81
CA CYS A 101 5.40 -10.12 10.42
C CYS A 101 5.48 -10.26 11.94
N MET A 102 6.47 -9.61 12.54
CA MET A 102 6.75 -9.62 13.98
C MET A 102 6.46 -8.27 14.65
N CYS A 103 5.84 -7.33 13.92
CA CYS A 103 5.34 -6.09 14.49
C CYS A 103 4.04 -6.34 15.27
N ASP A 104 3.71 -5.41 16.15
CA ASP A 104 2.43 -5.37 16.84
C ASP A 104 1.27 -5.05 15.88
N SER A 105 0.09 -5.54 16.23
CA SER A 105 -1.15 -5.32 15.46
C SER A 105 -1.97 -4.14 15.96
N LYS A 106 -1.52 -3.42 16.99
CA LYS A 106 -2.31 -2.39 17.69
C LYS A 106 -2.79 -1.25 16.78
N SER A 107 -2.01 -0.90 15.76
CA SER A 107 -2.32 0.17 14.80
C SER A 107 -2.64 -0.35 13.39
N CYS A 108 -2.91 -1.65 13.22
CA CYS A 108 -3.09 -2.24 11.89
C CYS A 108 -4.33 -1.75 11.14
N ASN A 109 -5.27 -1.17 11.87
CA ASN A 109 -6.55 -0.68 11.37
C ASN A 109 -6.67 0.84 11.37
N SER A 110 -5.64 1.58 11.79
CA SER A 110 -5.67 3.04 11.77
C SER A 110 -5.73 3.55 10.33
N ILE A 111 -6.65 4.48 10.07
CA ILE A 111 -6.80 5.13 8.75
C ILE A 111 -6.38 6.60 8.86
N PRO A 112 -5.91 7.23 7.78
CA PRO A 112 -5.65 8.67 7.77
C PRO A 112 -6.95 9.46 7.89
N GLU A 113 -6.84 10.73 8.29
CA GLU A 113 -7.97 11.67 8.23
C GLU A 113 -8.34 11.93 6.77
N LEU A 114 -9.64 11.84 6.45
CA LEU A 114 -10.19 11.99 5.10
C LEU A 114 -11.31 13.05 5.11
N PRO A 115 -10.96 14.34 5.25
CA PRO A 115 -11.94 15.40 5.49
C PRO A 115 -12.81 15.70 4.26
N THR A 116 -12.32 15.41 3.05
CA THR A 116 -13.01 15.73 1.80
C THR A 116 -13.07 14.52 0.86
N LYS A 117 -13.94 14.62 -0.14
CA LYS A 117 -14.02 13.69 -1.27
C LYS A 117 -12.66 13.59 -1.97
N PHE A 118 -12.37 12.44 -2.57
CA PHE A 118 -11.24 12.29 -3.46
C PHE A 118 -11.58 12.96 -4.79
N GLU A 119 -10.75 13.92 -5.21
CA GLU A 119 -10.95 14.72 -6.41
C GLU A 119 -9.86 14.44 -7.43
N CYS A 120 -10.25 14.30 -8.71
CA CYS A 120 -9.29 14.13 -9.79
C CYS A 120 -8.64 15.47 -10.13
N GLY A 121 -7.31 15.49 -10.24
CA GLY A 121 -6.56 16.67 -10.68
C GLY A 121 -6.20 16.64 -12.16
N TRP A 122 -6.81 15.75 -12.95
CA TRP A 122 -6.57 15.68 -14.40
C TRP A 122 -7.27 16.83 -15.11
N GLU A 123 -6.61 17.41 -16.11
CA GLU A 123 -7.14 18.51 -16.89
C GLU A 123 -8.54 18.20 -17.46
N TYR A 124 -9.49 19.10 -17.22
CA TYR A 124 -10.90 18.97 -17.62
C TYR A 124 -11.63 17.76 -17.02
N CYS A 125 -11.22 17.28 -15.85
CA CYS A 125 -11.89 16.19 -15.14
C CYS A 125 -12.49 16.64 -13.80
N ASP A 126 -13.81 16.76 -13.73
CA ASP A 126 -14.53 17.14 -12.48
C ASP A 126 -14.91 15.94 -11.60
N PHE A 127 -14.23 14.79 -11.75
CA PHE A 127 -14.60 13.56 -11.05
C PHE A 127 -14.30 13.64 -9.55
N LYS A 128 -15.30 13.31 -8.73
CA LYS A 128 -15.20 13.27 -7.26
C LYS A 128 -15.90 12.02 -6.69
N THR A 129 -15.33 11.42 -5.65
CA THR A 129 -15.93 10.24 -5.00
C THR A 129 -15.50 10.08 -3.54
N ASN A 130 -16.32 9.39 -2.74
CA ASN A 130 -15.94 8.94 -1.39
C ASN A 130 -15.15 7.61 -1.41
N ASP A 131 -15.16 6.87 -2.51
CA ASP A 131 -14.55 5.52 -2.58
C ASP A 131 -13.14 5.59 -3.19
N VAL A 132 -12.13 5.35 -2.35
CA VAL A 132 -10.70 5.32 -2.75
C VAL A 132 -10.42 4.32 -3.86
N SER A 133 -11.13 3.18 -3.91
CA SER A 133 -10.93 2.17 -4.96
C SER A 133 -11.44 2.66 -6.30
N ILE A 134 -12.59 3.34 -6.31
CA ILE A 134 -13.17 3.94 -7.51
C ILE A 134 -12.30 5.09 -7.99
N PHE A 135 -11.80 5.93 -7.08
CA PHE A 135 -10.89 7.03 -7.42
C PHE A 135 -9.62 6.51 -8.12
N ILE A 136 -8.97 5.48 -7.55
CA ILE A 136 -7.78 4.86 -8.15
C ILE A 136 -8.08 4.29 -9.54
N ASP A 137 -9.19 3.58 -9.70
CA ASP A 137 -9.59 2.99 -10.98
C ASP A 137 -9.87 4.07 -12.03
N HIS A 138 -10.65 5.09 -11.67
CA HIS A 138 -10.95 6.24 -12.49
C HIS A 138 -9.67 6.92 -12.99
N VAL A 139 -8.77 7.32 -12.08
CA VAL A 139 -7.55 8.03 -12.45
C VAL A 139 -6.69 7.19 -13.39
N SER A 140 -6.60 5.87 -13.19
CA SER A 140 -5.79 5.00 -14.05
C SER A 140 -6.24 5.00 -15.52
N LYS A 141 -7.53 5.23 -15.77
CA LYS A 141 -8.14 5.24 -17.11
C LYS A 141 -7.75 6.47 -17.93
N HIS A 142 -7.31 7.57 -17.30
CA HIS A 142 -6.79 8.73 -18.04
C HIS A 142 -5.60 8.38 -18.94
N SER A 143 -4.81 7.37 -18.57
CA SER A 143 -3.75 6.90 -19.46
C SER A 143 -4.30 6.39 -20.80
N GLU A 144 -5.50 5.80 -20.81
CA GLU A 144 -6.13 5.20 -21.99
C GLU A 144 -6.67 6.24 -22.97
N GLU A 145 -6.78 7.52 -22.60
CA GLU A 145 -7.10 8.63 -23.52
C GLU A 145 -6.08 8.73 -24.68
N TYR A 146 -4.85 8.26 -24.43
CA TYR A 146 -3.79 8.19 -25.43
C TYR A 146 -3.84 6.94 -26.33
N ASN A 147 -4.79 6.02 -26.12
CA ASN A 147 -5.00 4.88 -27.02
C ASN A 147 -5.73 5.28 -28.30
N ASP A 148 -6.21 6.52 -28.40
CA ASP A 148 -6.83 7.05 -29.60
C ASP A 148 -5.85 7.00 -30.79
N SER A 149 -6.34 6.50 -31.92
CA SER A 149 -5.66 6.45 -33.22
C SER A 149 -5.00 7.77 -33.66
N ARG A 150 -5.48 8.91 -33.13
CA ARG A 150 -4.92 10.25 -33.36
C ARG A 150 -3.52 10.43 -32.77
N TYR A 151 -3.11 9.61 -31.80
CA TYR A 151 -1.78 9.69 -31.19
C TYR A 151 -0.75 8.84 -31.96
N PRO A 152 0.29 9.46 -32.56
CA PRO A 152 1.31 8.73 -33.30
C PRO A 152 2.13 7.81 -32.39
N LYS A 153 2.56 6.67 -32.93
CA LYS A 153 3.48 5.77 -32.23
C LYS A 153 4.79 6.50 -31.92
N GLY A 154 5.18 6.50 -30.63
CA GLY A 154 6.43 7.10 -30.17
C GLY A 154 6.32 8.54 -29.67
N VAL A 155 5.12 9.14 -29.68
CA VAL A 155 4.88 10.42 -29.00
C VAL A 155 5.09 10.28 -27.48
N GLY A 156 5.59 11.34 -26.85
CA GLY A 156 5.65 11.41 -25.40
C GLY A 156 4.24 11.58 -24.82
N LEU A 157 3.84 10.68 -23.93
CA LEU A 157 2.54 10.70 -23.26
C LEU A 157 2.68 11.56 -22.01
N LYS A 158 2.16 12.79 -22.06
CA LYS A 158 2.24 13.73 -20.94
C LYS A 158 1.23 13.35 -19.85
N CYS A 159 1.58 13.59 -18.61
CA CYS A 159 0.60 13.62 -17.52
C CYS A 159 -0.10 14.98 -17.57
N LEU A 160 -1.43 15.01 -17.57
CA LEU A 160 -2.22 16.25 -17.52
C LEU A 160 -2.73 16.53 -16.10
N TRP A 161 -2.09 15.94 -15.09
CA TRP A 161 -2.39 16.27 -13.71
C TRP A 161 -1.86 17.66 -13.37
N GLU A 162 -2.61 18.42 -12.57
CA GLU A 162 -2.22 19.74 -12.08
C GLU A 162 -0.77 19.74 -11.54
N ASP A 163 0.02 20.70 -12.01
CA ASP A 163 1.45 20.87 -11.70
C ASP A 163 2.37 19.65 -11.97
N CYS A 164 1.93 18.69 -12.79
CA CYS A 164 2.72 17.54 -13.16
C CYS A 164 3.45 17.72 -14.50
N THR A 165 4.77 17.56 -14.49
CA THR A 165 5.61 17.68 -15.70
C THR A 165 6.04 16.33 -16.28
N TYR A 166 5.48 15.23 -15.77
CA TYR A 166 5.91 13.88 -16.16
C TYR A 166 5.54 13.54 -17.59
N VAL A 167 6.47 12.90 -18.32
CA VAL A 167 6.24 12.40 -19.68
C VAL A 167 6.70 10.95 -19.79
N ALA A 168 5.77 10.08 -20.19
CA ALA A 168 6.02 8.66 -20.41
C ALA A 168 6.31 8.36 -21.89
N ARG A 169 7.19 7.37 -22.13
CA ARG A 169 7.42 6.83 -23.49
C ARG A 169 6.50 5.65 -23.84
N ARG A 170 5.77 5.11 -22.86
CA ARG A 170 4.92 3.92 -22.99
C ARG A 170 3.71 4.07 -22.09
N LEU A 171 2.54 3.63 -22.56
CA LEU A 171 1.27 3.70 -21.83
C LEU A 171 1.39 3.18 -20.39
N LYS A 172 1.92 1.97 -20.22
CA LYS A 172 2.13 1.34 -18.90
C LYS A 172 2.96 2.17 -17.92
N ASN A 173 3.84 3.04 -18.42
CA ASN A 173 4.63 3.92 -17.56
C ASN A 173 3.79 5.12 -17.10
N LEU A 174 2.92 5.66 -17.98
CA LEU A 174 1.96 6.69 -17.60
C LEU A 174 0.95 6.12 -16.59
N THR A 175 0.34 4.95 -16.88
CA THR A 175 -0.57 4.28 -15.95
C THR A 175 0.09 4.03 -14.59
N GLY A 176 1.35 3.58 -14.57
CA GLY A 176 2.09 3.40 -13.32
C GLY A 176 2.54 4.70 -12.65
N HIS A 177 2.64 5.80 -13.39
CA HIS A 177 2.89 7.13 -12.82
C HIS A 177 1.64 7.70 -12.18
N LEU A 178 0.45 7.48 -12.75
CA LEU A 178 -0.82 7.93 -12.18
C LEU A 178 -1.08 7.38 -10.76
N ASP A 179 -0.49 6.24 -10.42
CA ASP A 179 -0.45 5.72 -9.04
C ASP A 179 0.17 6.71 -8.03
N THR A 180 1.04 7.64 -8.45
CA THR A 180 1.66 8.62 -7.56
C THR A 180 0.72 9.75 -7.16
N HIS A 181 -0.25 10.08 -8.01
CA HIS A 181 -1.28 11.09 -7.70
C HIS A 181 -2.33 10.52 -6.73
N THR A 182 -2.68 9.26 -6.91
CA THR A 182 -3.67 8.57 -6.05
C THR A 182 -3.05 7.89 -4.83
N GLN A 183 -1.73 7.92 -4.70
CA GLN A 183 -0.99 7.18 -3.68
C GLN A 183 -1.34 5.68 -3.67
N ASN A 184 -1.60 5.09 -4.84
CA ASN A 184 -2.10 3.72 -4.96
C ASN A 184 -1.21 2.70 -4.22
N LYS A 185 -1.87 1.74 -3.56
CA LYS A 185 -1.25 0.66 -2.81
C LYS A 185 -1.73 -0.67 -3.37
N ARG A 186 -0.82 -1.65 -3.42
CA ARG A 186 -1.06 -2.94 -4.09
C ARG A 186 -1.23 -4.11 -3.12
N ALA A 187 -0.77 -3.94 -1.89
CA ALA A 187 -0.95 -4.92 -0.81
C ALA A 187 -0.78 -4.22 0.55
N ALA A 188 -1.20 -4.88 1.61
CA ALA A 188 -0.96 -4.48 2.98
C ALA A 188 -0.40 -5.67 3.76
N CYS A 189 0.43 -5.41 4.78
CA CYS A 189 0.80 -6.46 5.72
C CYS A 189 -0.43 -6.86 6.56
N PRO A 190 -0.84 -8.14 6.58
CA PRO A 190 -2.02 -8.57 7.32
C PRO A 190 -1.87 -8.46 8.84
N THR A 191 -0.66 -8.33 9.36
CA THR A 191 -0.40 -8.26 10.81
C THR A 191 -0.34 -6.82 11.31
N CYS A 192 0.48 -5.97 10.68
CA CYS A 192 0.73 -4.61 11.16
C CYS A 192 0.03 -3.52 10.33
N GLY A 193 -0.74 -3.89 9.31
CA GLY A 193 -1.48 -2.94 8.47
C GLY A 193 -0.63 -2.13 7.49
N LEU A 194 0.70 -2.35 7.43
CA LEU A 194 1.58 -1.55 6.56
C LEU A 194 1.16 -1.64 5.09
N LEU A 195 0.67 -0.52 4.56
CA LEU A 195 0.32 -0.37 3.15
C LEU A 195 1.57 -0.26 2.28
N VAL A 196 1.63 -1.02 1.19
CA VAL A 196 2.79 -1.02 0.29
C VAL A 196 2.41 -0.81 -1.18
N VAL A 197 3.26 -0.06 -1.89
CA VAL A 197 3.11 0.25 -3.31
C VAL A 197 3.36 -0.94 -4.24
N ASN A 198 4.00 -2.01 -3.77
CA ASN A 198 4.16 -3.26 -4.52
C ASN A 198 4.55 -4.44 -3.61
N PHE A 199 4.37 -5.66 -4.14
CA PHE A 199 4.69 -6.91 -3.44
C PHE A 199 6.15 -7.04 -3.00
N ARG A 200 7.09 -6.42 -3.72
CA ARG A 200 8.51 -6.46 -3.37
C ARG A 200 8.79 -5.69 -2.08
N LYS A 201 8.06 -4.60 -1.82
CA LYS A 201 8.13 -3.87 -0.55
C LYS A 201 7.57 -4.68 0.62
N LEU A 202 6.50 -5.46 0.39
CA LEU A 202 5.99 -6.41 1.39
C LEU A 202 7.02 -7.50 1.71
N GLU A 203 7.62 -8.12 0.69
CA GLU A 203 8.69 -9.11 0.89
C GLU A 203 9.87 -8.52 1.70
N ASP A 204 10.33 -7.32 1.32
CA ASP A 204 11.41 -6.64 2.04
C ASP A 204 11.04 -6.38 3.50
N HIS A 205 9.81 -5.90 3.76
CA HIS A 205 9.31 -5.64 5.10
C HIS A 205 9.40 -6.89 5.98
N LEU A 206 8.84 -8.01 5.51
CA LEU A 206 8.80 -9.27 6.26
C LEU A 206 10.21 -9.86 6.46
N LYS A 207 11.02 -9.94 5.40
CA LYS A 207 12.35 -10.56 5.49
C LYS A 207 13.36 -9.74 6.27
N ARG A 208 13.24 -8.40 6.30
CA ARG A 208 14.15 -7.54 7.08
C ARG A 208 14.04 -7.81 8.58
N GLN A 209 12.81 -8.02 9.07
CA GLN A 209 12.57 -8.29 10.49
C GLN A 209 13.31 -9.55 10.95
N GLN A 210 13.37 -10.59 10.11
CA GLN A 210 14.13 -11.82 10.38
C GLN A 210 15.64 -11.56 10.56
N VAL A 211 16.22 -10.70 9.72
CA VAL A 211 17.65 -10.33 9.85
C VAL A 211 17.90 -9.47 11.08
N HIS A 212 16.93 -8.68 11.52
CA HIS A 212 17.05 -7.93 12.78
C HIS A 212 17.15 -8.85 14.00
N LEU A 213 16.49 -10.03 13.98
CA LEU A 213 16.62 -11.03 15.04
C LEU A 213 18.06 -11.55 15.15
N LEU A 214 18.70 -11.89 14.02
CA LEU A 214 20.08 -12.37 14.00
C LEU A 214 21.09 -11.36 14.57
N ARG A 215 20.78 -10.06 14.53
CA ARG A 215 21.62 -9.03 15.17
C ARG A 215 21.48 -9.01 16.68
N LYS A 216 20.33 -9.41 17.21
CA LYS A 216 20.07 -9.48 18.65
C LYS A 216 20.56 -10.81 19.25
N ASN A 217 20.38 -11.91 18.53
CA ASN A 217 20.81 -13.24 18.95
C ASN A 217 21.23 -14.07 17.71
N ALA A 218 22.50 -14.43 17.62
CA ALA A 218 23.04 -15.19 16.50
C ALA A 218 22.48 -16.62 16.41
N ASN A 219 21.97 -17.17 17.51
CA ASN A 219 21.43 -18.54 17.59
C ASN A 219 19.92 -18.61 17.31
N VAL A 220 19.29 -17.52 16.85
CA VAL A 220 17.86 -17.53 16.52
C VAL A 220 17.62 -18.24 15.19
N ASN A 221 16.63 -19.12 15.16
CA ASN A 221 16.16 -19.72 13.92
C ASN A 221 15.44 -18.66 13.09
N ILE A 222 15.95 -18.37 11.89
CA ILE A 222 15.29 -17.51 10.93
C ILE A 222 14.47 -18.33 9.94
N HIS A 223 13.46 -17.70 9.36
CA HIS A 223 12.67 -18.32 8.30
C HIS A 223 13.54 -18.78 7.13
N HIS A 224 13.35 -20.03 6.68
CA HIS A 224 14.20 -20.68 5.67
C HIS A 224 14.28 -19.92 4.32
N SER A 225 13.24 -19.15 3.98
CA SER A 225 13.19 -18.31 2.77
C SER A 225 14.03 -17.02 2.87
N VAL A 226 14.66 -16.78 4.02
CA VAL A 226 15.60 -15.68 4.27
C VAL A 226 17.03 -16.21 4.26
N LYS A 227 17.84 -15.69 3.34
CA LYS A 227 19.28 -15.94 3.28
C LYS A 227 20.01 -14.61 3.50
N PRO A 228 20.44 -14.30 4.74
CA PRO A 228 21.09 -13.04 5.04
C PRO A 228 22.39 -12.91 4.23
N VAL A 229 22.62 -11.72 3.67
CA VAL A 229 23.86 -11.39 2.97
C VAL A 229 24.61 -10.33 3.75
N LYS A 230 25.90 -10.58 4.00
CA LYS A 230 26.77 -9.70 4.76
C LYS A 230 27.50 -8.72 3.84
N CYS A 231 27.52 -7.45 4.21
CA CYS A 231 28.41 -6.49 3.58
C CYS A 231 29.86 -6.80 3.95
N ASN A 232 30.74 -6.94 2.97
CA ASN A 232 32.17 -7.19 3.20
C ASN A 232 32.92 -5.99 3.78
N ARG A 233 32.40 -4.76 3.65
CA ARG A 233 33.02 -3.54 4.19
C ARG A 233 32.60 -3.25 5.63
N CYS A 234 31.31 -3.07 5.88
CA CYS A 234 30.80 -2.69 7.22
C CYS A 234 30.19 -3.86 8.02
N GLN A 235 30.28 -5.10 7.52
CA GLN A 235 29.78 -6.31 8.18
C GLN A 235 28.26 -6.34 8.44
N ARG A 236 27.51 -5.33 7.99
CA ARG A 236 26.05 -5.25 8.16
C ARG A 236 25.34 -6.33 7.35
N LEU A 237 24.36 -6.97 8.00
CA LEU A 237 23.51 -8.00 7.37
C LEU A 237 22.30 -7.38 6.66
N PHE A 238 21.95 -7.95 5.51
CA PHE A 238 20.80 -7.59 4.67
C PHE A 238 19.98 -8.82 4.32
N SER A 239 18.66 -8.67 4.16
CA SER A 239 17.76 -9.79 3.87
C SER A 239 17.73 -10.24 2.41
N THR A 240 18.25 -9.42 1.48
CA THR A 240 18.35 -9.77 0.07
C THR A 240 19.58 -9.13 -0.59
N GLN A 241 20.10 -9.76 -1.66
CA GLN A 241 21.24 -9.24 -2.44
C GLN A 241 21.01 -7.83 -2.97
N ARG A 242 19.79 -7.51 -3.40
CA ARG A 242 19.42 -6.19 -3.91
C ARG A 242 19.56 -5.11 -2.84
N LEU A 243 19.16 -5.40 -1.60
CA LEU A 243 19.30 -4.43 -0.51
C LEU A 243 20.76 -4.18 -0.17
N LEU A 244 21.59 -5.22 -0.20
CA LEU A 244 23.04 -5.07 -0.12
C LEU A 244 23.57 -4.21 -1.28
N ALA A 245 23.17 -4.49 -2.52
CA ALA A 245 23.64 -3.72 -3.69
C ALA A 245 23.30 -2.22 -3.58
N THR A 246 22.08 -1.88 -3.18
CA THR A 246 21.69 -0.48 -2.92
C THR A 246 22.51 0.12 -1.77
N HIS A 247 22.77 -0.66 -0.71
CA HIS A 247 23.62 -0.22 0.39
C HIS A 247 25.07 0.02 -0.04
N MET A 248 25.64 -0.84 -0.89
CA MET A 248 27.02 -0.70 -1.38
C MET A 248 27.25 0.61 -2.14
N LYS A 249 26.22 1.17 -2.80
CA LYS A 249 26.32 2.51 -3.43
C LYS A 249 26.68 3.60 -2.41
N ARG A 250 26.25 3.48 -1.16
CA ARG A 250 26.61 4.42 -0.07
C ARG A 250 28.09 4.33 0.32
N HIS A 251 28.73 3.18 0.10
CA HIS A 251 30.17 3.04 0.28
C HIS A 251 31.00 3.63 -0.88
N ILE A 252 30.37 3.90 -2.03
CA ILE A 252 31.01 4.43 -3.24
C ILE A 252 30.79 5.94 -3.36
N ASN A 253 29.73 6.51 -2.76
CA ASN A 253 29.49 7.95 -2.70
C ASN A 253 30.43 8.66 -1.70
N THR A 254 31.71 8.66 -2.04
CA THR A 254 32.75 9.54 -1.54
C THR A 254 32.60 10.89 -2.24
N MET A 255 32.04 11.90 -1.56
CA MET A 255 32.07 13.27 -2.07
C MET A 255 33.48 13.81 -1.86
N LYS A 256 34.20 14.08 -2.96
CA LYS A 256 35.44 14.86 -2.90
C LYS A 256 35.08 16.32 -2.67
N CYS A 257 35.71 16.94 -1.68
CA CYS A 257 35.62 18.39 -1.53
C CYS A 257 36.30 19.06 -2.74
N PRO A 258 35.66 20.01 -3.44
CA PRO A 258 36.31 20.74 -4.53
C PRO A 258 37.40 21.71 -4.03
N TYR A 259 37.49 21.94 -2.72
CA TYR A 259 38.41 22.88 -2.09
C TYR A 259 39.49 22.20 -1.22
N CYS A 260 39.49 20.87 -1.07
CA CYS A 260 40.56 20.13 -0.40
C CYS A 260 40.54 18.63 -0.74
N ASP A 261 41.62 17.90 -0.40
CA ASP A 261 41.74 16.45 -0.66
C ASP A 261 40.90 15.56 0.29
N MET A 262 40.11 16.17 1.18
CA MET A 262 39.24 15.40 2.06
C MET A 262 38.06 14.81 1.30
N THR A 263 37.82 13.53 1.61
CA THR A 263 36.71 12.75 1.09
C THR A 263 35.76 12.43 2.24
N ALA A 264 34.53 12.92 2.18
CA ALA A 264 33.55 12.69 3.23
C ALA A 264 32.70 11.44 2.94
N LEU A 265 32.41 10.67 3.99
CA LEU A 265 31.35 9.66 3.97
C LEU A 265 30.01 10.38 4.04
N GLY A 266 29.11 10.14 3.08
CA GLY A 266 27.70 10.46 3.28
C GLY A 266 27.21 9.74 4.53
N LYS A 267 26.80 10.50 5.56
CA LYS A 267 26.43 9.98 6.89
C LYS A 267 25.51 8.76 6.77
N SER A 268 25.82 7.74 7.55
CA SER A 268 25.20 6.42 7.50
C SER A 268 24.02 6.23 8.41
#